data_AF-A0A838VXI8-F1
#
_entry.id   AF-A0A838VXI8-F1
#
_cell.length_a   1.000
_cell.length_b   1.000
_cell.length_c   1.000
_cell.angle_alpha   90.00
_cell.angle_beta   90.00
_cell.angle_gamma   90.00
#
_symmetry.space_group_name_H-M   'P 1'
#
loop_
_entity.id
_entity.type
_entity.pdbx_description
1 polymer ?
#
loop_
_entity_poly.entity_id
_entity_poly.type
_entity_poly.pdbx_seq_one_letter_code
_entity_poly.pdbx_strand_id
1 'polypeptide(L)'
;MISLIIFTGLSNYPLNEIYAQASNDKNNKNGIKENRGYIENVIQYDTDKNCSKDLDKIPNATEYLTYFNCGHVNIDADNEKTSREFTLVVEENNTIPISNQGHQFKAWTYNGTIPGPTMRMTEGDLVKITVINAGENNFTHSLHTHSIHPGKSDGVEGPGGTIVPGQNFTYTFTANPYGVYPYHCHVNPIADHINRGLYGMFIIDPKEPREQMQEYAMLMNGYDMNYELEGPVTIPAVDKKDPTKFIAEEEEGERSNEIYTVNGKAFEYMDNPIRLNQGEDYRIYLVNMLEFDLVNSFHLHGSMFDYIASGTGEEPEYKNDIVTLSQGDRGIIEFKAELTGNYMFHAHQTEFTDLGWMGFFNVAESKDNTDDEDT
;
A
#
# COMPACT_ATOMS: atom_id res chain seq x y z
N MET A 1 36.13 -15.78 14.84
CA MET A 1 35.10 -16.72 15.32
C MET A 1 34.19 -15.96 16.27
N ILE A 2 33.15 -15.34 15.73
CA ILE A 2 32.14 -14.61 16.50
C ILE A 2 30.82 -15.29 16.14
N SER A 3 30.08 -15.68 17.18
CA SER A 3 28.95 -16.60 17.13
C SER A 3 27.72 -15.90 16.57
N LEU A 4 27.20 -16.41 15.45
CA LEU A 4 25.92 -16.04 14.87
C LEU A 4 24.82 -16.75 15.69
N ILE A 5 24.04 -16.01 16.49
CA ILE A 5 22.84 -16.56 17.13
C ILE A 5 21.72 -16.44 16.10
N ILE A 6 21.49 -17.55 15.40
CA ILE A 6 20.33 -17.76 14.54
C ILE A 6 19.14 -18.04 15.48
N PHE A 7 18.19 -17.11 15.56
CA PHE A 7 16.86 -17.39 16.12
C PHE A 7 16.02 -18.04 15.02
N THR A 8 16.10 -19.36 14.92
CA THR A 8 15.12 -20.17 14.19
C THR A 8 14.04 -20.61 15.16
N GLY A 9 12.79 -20.22 14.87
CA GLY A 9 11.62 -21.01 15.21
C GLY A 9 10.56 -20.25 16.00
N LEU A 10 9.52 -19.79 15.29
CA LEU A 10 8.13 -19.83 15.74
C LEU A 10 7.24 -19.94 14.49
N SER A 11 6.85 -21.17 14.14
CA SER A 11 5.85 -21.47 13.12
C SER A 11 4.77 -22.33 13.78
N ASN A 12 3.51 -21.93 13.55
CA ASN A 12 2.24 -22.54 13.96
C ASN A 12 1.76 -22.25 15.38
N TYR A 13 1.13 -21.08 15.57
CA TYR A 13 0.18 -20.86 16.66
C TYR A 13 -1.26 -20.85 16.11
N PRO A 14 -2.19 -21.60 16.71
CA PRO A 14 -3.61 -21.52 16.36
C PRO A 14 -4.19 -20.15 16.76
N LEU A 15 -5.21 -19.68 16.02
CA LEU A 15 -5.89 -18.38 16.20
C LEU A 15 -6.12 -17.99 17.67
N ASN A 16 -6.45 -18.95 18.54
CA ASN A 16 -6.75 -18.70 19.95
C ASN A 16 -5.57 -18.18 20.80
N GLU A 17 -4.31 -18.39 20.41
CA GLU A 17 -3.15 -17.93 21.20
C GLU A 17 -2.68 -16.51 20.84
N ILE A 18 -3.05 -15.99 19.66
CA ILE A 18 -2.76 -14.60 19.27
C ILE A 18 -3.64 -13.60 20.05
N TYR A 19 -4.82 -14.04 20.53
CA TYR A 19 -5.79 -13.20 21.25
C TYR A 19 -5.78 -13.40 22.79
N ALA A 20 -4.77 -14.07 23.34
CA ALA A 20 -4.80 -14.52 24.74
C ALA A 20 -4.17 -13.52 25.74
N GLN A 21 -4.82 -12.37 25.96
CA GLN A 21 -4.78 -11.66 27.26
C GLN A 21 -6.12 -10.98 27.54
N ALA A 22 -7.16 -11.77 27.83
CA ALA A 22 -8.46 -11.25 28.29
C ALA A 22 -8.75 -11.69 29.74
N SER A 23 -8.75 -10.68 30.62
CA SER A 23 -9.50 -10.55 31.88
C SER A 23 -9.40 -11.65 32.96
N ASN A 24 -8.64 -11.35 34.02
CA ASN A 24 -8.72 -12.00 35.32
C ASN A 24 -9.77 -11.28 36.20
N ASP A 25 -11.06 -11.42 35.91
CA ASP A 25 -12.08 -11.03 36.90
C ASP A 25 -13.34 -11.92 36.86
N LYS A 26 -13.56 -12.69 37.94
CA LYS A 26 -14.46 -13.86 37.97
C LYS A 26 -15.94 -13.55 38.22
N ASN A 27 -16.41 -12.30 38.10
CA ASN A 27 -17.73 -11.91 38.63
C ASN A 27 -18.69 -11.17 37.67
N ASN A 28 -18.65 -11.38 36.34
CA ASN A 28 -19.66 -10.80 35.44
C ASN A 28 -20.09 -11.71 34.27
N LYS A 29 -21.09 -12.58 34.47
CA LYS A 29 -21.57 -13.53 33.44
C LYS A 29 -22.28 -12.89 32.23
N ASN A 30 -22.78 -11.66 32.35
CA ASN A 30 -23.40 -10.94 31.24
C ASN A 30 -22.36 -10.15 30.43
N GLY A 31 -21.41 -9.49 31.09
CA GLY A 31 -20.26 -8.85 30.41
C GLY A 31 -19.38 -9.86 29.67
N ILE A 32 -19.22 -11.09 30.18
CA ILE A 32 -18.47 -12.16 29.50
C ILE A 32 -19.10 -12.56 28.14
N LYS A 33 -20.41 -12.39 27.93
CA LYS A 33 -21.06 -12.72 26.65
C LYS A 33 -20.96 -11.60 25.61
N GLU A 34 -21.15 -10.35 26.02
CA GLU A 34 -21.01 -9.18 25.14
C GLU A 34 -19.54 -8.99 24.71
N ASN A 35 -18.60 -9.13 25.66
CA ASN A 35 -17.16 -9.08 25.36
C ASN A 35 -16.72 -10.18 24.39
N ARG A 36 -17.36 -11.36 24.44
CA ARG A 36 -17.09 -12.45 23.50
C ARG A 36 -17.59 -12.14 22.08
N GLY A 37 -18.74 -11.48 21.96
CA GLY A 37 -19.29 -11.05 20.68
C GLY A 37 -18.39 -10.03 19.97
N TYR A 38 -17.86 -9.04 20.69
CA TYR A 38 -16.94 -8.07 20.11
C TYR A 38 -15.66 -8.71 19.57
N ILE A 39 -15.03 -9.60 20.35
CA ILE A 39 -13.83 -10.34 19.91
C ILE A 39 -14.12 -11.20 18.66
N GLU A 40 -15.23 -11.95 18.68
CA GLU A 40 -15.62 -12.80 17.55
C GLU A 40 -15.88 -11.97 16.28
N ASN A 41 -16.46 -10.77 16.41
CA ASN A 41 -16.68 -9.86 15.29
C ASN A 41 -15.36 -9.38 14.68
N VAL A 42 -14.37 -8.98 15.49
CA VAL A 42 -13.05 -8.52 14.99
C VAL A 42 -12.32 -9.66 14.26
N ILE A 43 -12.37 -10.89 14.80
CA ILE A 43 -11.73 -12.06 14.19
C ILE A 43 -12.42 -12.43 12.87
N GLN A 44 -13.76 -12.43 12.85
CA GLN A 44 -14.52 -12.71 11.64
C GLN A 44 -14.23 -11.68 10.57
N TYR A 45 -14.18 -10.39 10.96
CA TYR A 45 -13.82 -9.30 10.08
C TYR A 45 -12.44 -9.50 9.42
N ASP A 46 -11.41 -9.79 10.21
CA ASP A 46 -10.05 -10.04 9.70
C ASP A 46 -10.00 -11.26 8.75
N THR A 47 -10.86 -12.25 9.02
CA THR A 47 -11.01 -13.43 8.15
C THR A 47 -11.66 -13.05 6.82
N ASP A 48 -12.76 -12.29 6.86
CA ASP A 48 -13.49 -11.85 5.66
C ASP A 48 -12.64 -10.91 4.80
N LYS A 49 -11.74 -10.14 5.42
CA LYS A 49 -10.82 -9.21 4.76
C LYS A 49 -9.48 -9.81 4.36
N ASN A 50 -9.37 -11.14 4.40
CA ASN A 50 -8.19 -11.90 3.99
C ASN A 50 -6.89 -11.39 4.65
N CYS A 51 -6.95 -11.03 5.93
CA CYS A 51 -5.79 -10.59 6.68
C CYS A 51 -4.70 -11.67 6.68
N SER A 52 -3.48 -11.29 6.30
CA SER A 52 -2.33 -12.18 6.32
C SER A 52 -2.00 -12.62 7.73
N LYS A 53 -1.71 -13.92 7.89
CA LYS A 53 -1.20 -14.50 9.13
C LYS A 53 0.33 -14.46 9.22
N ASP A 54 0.99 -14.34 8.08
CA ASP A 54 2.44 -14.23 7.97
C ASP A 54 2.75 -12.75 7.75
N LEU A 55 3.15 -12.05 8.81
CA LEU A 55 3.46 -10.62 8.78
C LEU A 55 4.89 -10.34 8.29
N ASP A 56 5.73 -11.37 8.26
CA ASP A 56 7.14 -11.31 7.83
C ASP A 56 7.30 -11.66 6.34
N LYS A 57 6.21 -12.04 5.67
CA LYS A 57 6.23 -12.35 4.24
C LYS A 57 6.66 -11.13 3.43
N ILE A 58 7.59 -11.35 2.52
CA ILE A 58 8.00 -10.42 1.46
C ILE A 58 7.25 -10.84 0.18
N PRO A 59 6.07 -10.27 -0.11
CA PRO A 59 5.29 -10.66 -1.28
C PRO A 59 5.99 -10.22 -2.57
N ASN A 60 5.93 -11.05 -3.60
CA ASN A 60 6.17 -10.57 -4.97
C ASN A 60 4.96 -9.74 -5.47
N ALA A 61 5.10 -9.08 -6.62
CA ALA A 61 4.05 -8.23 -7.20
C ALA A 61 2.68 -8.92 -7.34
N THR A 62 2.64 -10.19 -7.78
CA THR A 62 1.39 -10.97 -7.89
C THR A 62 0.79 -11.27 -6.51
N GLU A 63 1.61 -11.64 -5.53
CA GLU A 63 1.14 -11.87 -4.16
C GLU A 63 0.69 -10.57 -3.47
N TYR A 64 1.32 -9.44 -3.79
CA TYR A 64 1.01 -8.13 -3.24
C TYR A 64 -0.46 -7.74 -3.47
N LEU A 65 -1.04 -8.15 -4.61
CA LEU A 65 -2.45 -7.91 -4.94
C LEU A 65 -3.39 -8.30 -3.81
N THR A 66 -3.10 -9.37 -3.06
CA THR A 66 -4.00 -9.91 -2.03
C THR A 66 -3.35 -10.00 -0.65
N TYR A 67 -2.15 -9.44 -0.49
CA TYR A 67 -1.43 -9.47 0.77
C TYR A 67 -1.81 -8.26 1.64
N PHE A 68 -2.86 -8.43 2.44
CA PHE A 68 -3.31 -7.43 3.42
C PHE A 68 -2.68 -7.69 4.79
N ASN A 69 -1.78 -6.82 5.23
CA ASN A 69 -1.18 -6.87 6.55
C ASN A 69 -2.13 -6.17 7.56
N CYS A 70 -2.72 -6.92 8.48
CA CYS A 70 -3.65 -6.37 9.49
C CYS A 70 -3.00 -6.11 10.86
N GLY A 71 -1.67 -6.25 10.92
CA GLY A 71 -0.84 -6.00 12.09
C GLY A 71 -1.05 -7.01 13.21
N HIS A 72 -0.38 -6.76 14.33
CA HIS A 72 -0.69 -7.43 15.59
C HIS A 72 -1.94 -6.78 16.20
N VAL A 73 -2.98 -7.59 16.39
CA VAL A 73 -4.29 -7.13 16.85
C VAL A 73 -4.42 -7.37 18.36
N ASN A 74 -4.55 -6.28 19.12
CA ASN A 74 -4.87 -6.34 20.54
C ASN A 74 -6.30 -5.83 20.77
N ILE A 75 -7.13 -6.63 21.47
CA ILE A 75 -8.54 -6.34 21.69
C ILE A 75 -8.77 -6.11 23.20
N ASP A 76 -9.19 -4.90 23.55
CA ASP A 76 -9.73 -4.55 24.86
C ASP A 76 -11.25 -4.67 24.82
N ALA A 77 -11.73 -5.88 25.11
CA ALA A 77 -13.15 -6.21 25.02
C ALA A 77 -14.01 -5.48 26.07
N ASP A 78 -13.44 -5.10 27.21
CA ASP A 78 -14.19 -4.37 28.26
C ASP A 78 -14.53 -2.94 27.82
N ASN A 79 -13.74 -2.36 26.91
CA ASN A 79 -13.94 -1.01 26.39
C ASN A 79 -14.32 -0.98 24.90
N GLU A 80 -14.56 -2.13 24.27
CA GLU A 80 -14.80 -2.29 22.82
C GLU A 80 -13.78 -1.53 21.97
N LYS A 81 -12.50 -1.67 22.33
CA LYS A 81 -11.39 -1.04 21.61
C LYS A 81 -10.49 -2.08 20.99
N THR A 82 -10.13 -1.84 19.75
CA THR A 82 -9.12 -2.61 19.04
C THR A 82 -7.92 -1.70 18.77
N SER A 83 -6.72 -2.24 18.96
CA SER A 83 -5.49 -1.59 18.52
C SER A 83 -4.72 -2.50 17.59
N ARG A 84 -4.21 -1.93 16.50
CA ARG A 84 -3.39 -2.63 15.51
C ARG A 84 -1.99 -2.07 15.51
N GLU A 85 -1.02 -2.95 15.67
CA GLU A 85 0.39 -2.61 15.77
C GLU A 85 1.16 -3.15 14.57
N PHE A 86 1.90 -2.27 13.90
CA PHE A 86 2.67 -2.56 12.71
C PHE A 86 4.14 -2.23 12.95
N THR A 87 5.04 -2.99 12.33
CA THR A 87 6.47 -2.68 12.29
C THR A 87 6.92 -2.54 10.84
N LEU A 88 7.51 -1.40 10.53
CA LEU A 88 8.16 -1.13 9.24
C LEU A 88 9.65 -0.93 9.47
N VAL A 89 10.48 -1.70 8.79
CA VAL A 89 11.94 -1.57 8.79
C VAL A 89 12.34 -0.88 7.50
N VAL A 90 12.99 0.28 7.62
CA VAL A 90 13.56 0.99 6.50
C VAL A 90 14.96 0.47 6.24
N GLU A 91 15.22 0.05 5.00
CA GLU A 91 16.52 -0.41 4.52
C GLU A 91 16.87 0.28 3.20
N GLU A 92 18.09 0.79 3.10
CA GLU A 92 18.61 1.42 1.88
C GLU A 92 19.35 0.44 0.97
N ASN A 93 19.39 0.77 -0.32
CA ASN A 93 20.16 0.09 -1.36
C ASN A 93 19.83 -1.40 -1.52
N ASN A 94 18.62 -1.80 -1.14
CA ASN A 94 18.08 -3.12 -1.44
C ASN A 94 17.98 -3.26 -2.97
N THR A 95 18.61 -4.30 -3.52
CA THR A 95 18.59 -4.53 -4.97
C THR A 95 17.35 -5.31 -5.35
N ILE A 96 16.37 -4.63 -5.96
CA ILE A 96 15.08 -5.23 -6.34
C ILE A 96 15.01 -5.43 -7.86
N PRO A 97 14.58 -6.61 -8.34
CA PRO A 97 14.27 -6.82 -9.75
C PRO A 97 12.99 -6.09 -10.14
N ILE A 98 13.11 -5.12 -11.04
CA ILE A 98 11.98 -4.27 -11.50
C ILE A 98 11.49 -4.64 -12.90
N SER A 99 12.11 -5.64 -13.56
CA SER A 99 11.61 -6.20 -14.82
C SER A 99 12.12 -7.63 -15.04
N ASN A 100 11.46 -8.40 -15.91
CA ASN A 100 11.96 -9.71 -16.35
C ASN A 100 13.14 -9.63 -17.33
N GLN A 101 13.54 -8.42 -17.75
CA GLN A 101 14.67 -8.18 -18.65
C GLN A 101 16.02 -7.98 -17.90
N GLY A 102 16.01 -8.09 -16.58
CA GLY A 102 17.22 -8.02 -15.74
C GLY A 102 17.55 -6.62 -15.22
N HIS A 103 16.67 -5.63 -15.40
CA HIS A 103 16.80 -4.33 -14.74
C HIS A 103 16.67 -4.50 -13.22
N GLN A 104 17.67 -3.97 -12.49
CA GLN A 104 17.76 -3.98 -11.04
C GLN A 104 17.71 -2.54 -10.53
N PHE A 105 16.94 -2.30 -9.47
CA PHE A 105 16.81 -0.98 -8.85
C PHE A 105 17.41 -0.99 -7.44
N LYS A 106 18.17 0.05 -7.09
CA LYS A 106 18.67 0.27 -5.72
C LYS A 106 17.62 1.00 -4.91
N ALA A 107 16.74 0.20 -4.32
CA ALA A 107 15.58 0.63 -3.57
C ALA A 107 15.92 1.07 -2.14
N TRP A 108 15.14 2.02 -1.64
CA TRP A 108 14.88 2.25 -0.23
C TRP A 108 13.50 1.68 0.08
N THR A 109 13.42 0.74 1.01
CA THR A 109 12.22 -0.09 1.17
C THR A 109 11.67 -0.01 2.57
N TYR A 110 10.35 -0.10 2.71
CA TYR A 110 9.73 -0.60 3.93
C TYR A 110 9.60 -2.13 3.84
N ASN A 111 10.21 -2.87 4.76
CA ASN A 111 10.20 -4.34 4.84
C ASN A 111 10.66 -5.04 3.55
N GLY A 112 11.71 -4.52 2.89
CA GLY A 112 12.35 -5.20 1.74
C GLY A 112 11.53 -5.23 0.45
N THR A 113 10.41 -4.51 0.37
CA THR A 113 9.51 -4.50 -0.80
C THR A 113 9.31 -3.09 -1.37
N ILE A 114 9.03 -3.03 -2.67
CA ILE A 114 8.40 -1.89 -3.33
C ILE A 114 7.14 -2.43 -4.03
N PRO A 115 5.95 -1.88 -3.74
CA PRO A 115 5.67 -0.92 -2.67
C PRO A 115 5.82 -1.57 -1.29
N GLY A 116 5.87 -0.76 -0.23
CA GLY A 116 5.80 -1.26 1.14
C GLY A 116 4.47 -1.98 1.46
N PRO A 117 4.39 -2.68 2.61
CA PRO A 117 3.23 -3.49 2.98
C PRO A 117 1.88 -2.75 2.87
N THR A 118 0.86 -3.41 2.31
CA THR A 118 -0.52 -2.90 2.36
C THR A 118 -1.07 -3.14 3.75
N MET A 119 -1.10 -2.10 4.59
CA MET A 119 -1.66 -2.21 5.95
C MET A 119 -3.20 -2.10 5.90
N ARG A 120 -3.91 -2.86 6.71
CA ARG A 120 -5.37 -2.85 6.74
C ARG A 120 -5.90 -2.79 8.16
N MET A 121 -6.89 -1.94 8.38
CA MET A 121 -7.46 -1.66 9.69
C MET A 121 -8.92 -1.24 9.57
N THR A 122 -9.63 -1.18 10.70
CA THR A 122 -11.04 -0.79 10.74
C THR A 122 -11.14 0.62 11.34
N GLU A 123 -12.10 1.40 10.84
CA GLU A 123 -12.36 2.75 11.34
C GLU A 123 -12.62 2.73 12.86
N GLY A 124 -11.88 3.59 13.58
CA GLY A 124 -11.90 3.69 15.03
C GLY A 124 -10.82 2.88 15.75
N ASP A 125 -10.09 2.00 15.05
CA ASP A 125 -8.94 1.30 15.63
C ASP A 125 -7.87 2.29 16.09
N LEU A 126 -7.21 1.99 17.22
CA LEU A 126 -5.97 2.66 17.60
C LEU A 126 -4.80 2.06 16.81
N VAL A 127 -4.22 2.84 15.91
CA VAL A 127 -3.12 2.39 15.05
C VAL A 127 -1.80 2.84 15.66
N LYS A 128 -0.85 1.90 15.75
CA LYS A 128 0.55 2.17 16.11
C LYS A 128 1.47 1.60 15.05
N ILE A 129 2.22 2.46 14.38
CA ILE A 129 3.20 2.04 13.37
C ILE A 129 4.58 2.38 13.92
N THR A 130 5.34 1.36 14.31
CA THR A 130 6.74 1.52 14.70
C THR A 130 7.60 1.41 13.46
N VAL A 131 8.26 2.52 13.10
CA VAL A 131 9.19 2.56 11.98
C VAL A 131 10.60 2.53 12.54
N ILE A 132 11.41 1.61 12.05
CA ILE A 132 12.81 1.41 12.44
C ILE A 132 13.67 1.82 11.26
N ASN A 133 14.54 2.81 11.44
CA ASN A 133 15.56 3.15 10.46
C ASN A 133 16.78 2.26 10.73
N ALA A 134 17.11 1.33 9.83
CA ALA A 134 18.22 0.40 10.03
C ALA A 134 19.53 1.13 10.34
N GLY A 135 20.37 0.52 11.18
CA GLY A 135 21.63 1.15 11.63
C GLY A 135 22.67 1.33 10.53
N GLU A 136 22.55 0.58 9.44
CA GLU A 136 23.45 0.61 8.28
C GLU A 136 23.02 1.66 7.23
N ASN A 137 21.87 2.32 7.42
CA ASN A 137 21.38 3.35 6.51
C ASN A 137 22.18 4.65 6.68
N ASN A 138 22.23 5.45 5.62
CA ASN A 138 22.97 6.72 5.61
C ASN A 138 22.05 7.92 5.84
N PHE A 139 20.79 7.80 5.45
CA PHE A 139 19.82 8.87 5.43
C PHE A 139 18.83 8.75 6.58
N THR A 140 18.29 9.91 6.90
CA THR A 140 17.19 10.04 7.84
C THR A 140 15.88 9.76 7.11
N HIS A 141 14.97 9.06 7.76
CA HIS A 141 13.69 8.67 7.17
C HIS A 141 12.53 9.01 8.09
N SER A 142 11.31 8.91 7.58
CA SER A 142 10.09 9.10 8.34
C SER A 142 8.94 8.30 7.71
N LEU A 143 7.74 8.46 8.25
CA LEU A 143 6.48 7.96 7.70
C LEU A 143 5.42 9.04 7.83
N HIS A 144 5.01 9.58 6.70
CA HIS A 144 3.86 10.46 6.54
C HIS A 144 2.68 9.64 6.01
N THR A 145 1.52 9.78 6.63
CA THR A 145 0.29 9.06 6.29
C THR A 145 -0.77 10.03 5.78
N HIS A 146 -1.62 9.62 4.85
CA HIS A 146 -2.65 10.52 4.27
C HIS A 146 -4.02 10.45 4.97
N SER A 147 -4.11 9.87 6.17
CA SER A 147 -5.31 9.86 7.02
C SER A 147 -5.31 11.03 8.03
N ILE A 148 -6.26 11.05 8.97
CA ILE A 148 -6.24 12.03 10.06
C ILE A 148 -5.31 11.54 11.17
N HIS A 149 -4.32 12.36 11.52
CA HIS A 149 -3.37 12.08 12.60
C HIS A 149 -2.91 13.36 13.32
N PRO A 150 -2.41 13.25 14.56
CA PRO A 150 -1.82 14.39 15.27
C PRO A 150 -0.52 14.86 14.59
N GLY A 151 -0.21 16.16 14.64
CA GLY A 151 1.03 16.70 14.04
C GLY A 151 2.34 16.09 14.58
N LYS A 152 2.34 15.52 15.80
CA LYS A 152 3.48 14.76 16.35
C LYS A 152 3.72 13.39 15.69
N SER A 153 2.75 12.92 14.91
CA SER A 153 2.76 11.67 14.15
C SER A 153 2.67 11.95 12.64
N ASP A 154 3.04 13.16 12.19
CA ASP A 154 2.86 13.58 10.80
C ASP A 154 3.99 13.09 9.88
N GLY A 155 5.16 12.76 10.42
CA GLY A 155 6.30 12.31 9.62
C GLY A 155 7.06 13.42 8.90
N VAL A 156 6.64 14.68 8.99
CA VAL A 156 7.43 15.81 8.48
C VAL A 156 8.75 15.94 9.23
N GLU A 157 9.78 16.41 8.52
CA GLU A 157 11.10 16.70 9.08
C GLU A 157 11.01 17.59 10.34
N GLY A 158 11.61 17.12 11.46
CA GLY A 158 11.62 17.81 12.74
C GLY A 158 10.77 17.09 13.81
N PRO A 159 9.90 17.79 14.57
CA PRO A 159 9.20 17.21 15.72
C PRO A 159 8.07 16.23 15.32
N GLY A 160 7.83 16.03 14.01
CA GLY A 160 6.79 15.16 13.47
C GLY A 160 7.14 13.66 13.47
N GLY A 161 8.29 13.27 14.00
CA GLY A 161 8.71 11.86 14.10
C GLY A 161 9.78 11.47 13.09
N THR A 162 10.74 12.33 12.81
CA THR A 162 11.90 11.99 11.97
C THR A 162 12.83 10.96 12.65
N ILE A 163 13.41 10.04 11.87
CA ILE A 163 14.12 8.86 12.36
C ILE A 163 15.51 8.79 11.75
N VAL A 164 16.54 9.10 12.53
CA VAL A 164 17.94 8.94 12.11
C VAL A 164 18.35 7.46 12.09
N PRO A 165 19.41 7.07 11.35
CA PRO A 165 19.88 5.69 11.32
C PRO A 165 20.09 5.06 12.69
N GLY A 166 19.62 3.82 12.86
CA GLY A 166 19.69 3.05 14.10
C GLY A 166 18.67 3.44 15.17
N GLN A 167 17.73 4.34 14.88
CA GLN A 167 16.65 4.73 15.78
C GLN A 167 15.29 4.21 15.28
N ASN A 168 14.27 4.37 16.11
CA ASN A 168 12.89 4.09 15.75
C ASN A 168 11.96 5.19 16.27
N PHE A 169 10.76 5.24 15.68
CA PHE A 169 9.68 6.09 16.13
C PHE A 169 8.33 5.39 15.95
N THR A 170 7.42 5.58 16.89
CA THR A 170 6.05 5.01 16.82
C THR A 170 5.04 6.10 16.50
N TYR A 171 4.53 6.07 15.27
CA TYR A 171 3.42 6.91 14.84
C TYR A 171 2.13 6.35 15.42
N THR A 172 1.36 7.18 16.11
CA THR A 172 0.10 6.76 16.75
C THR A 172 -1.03 7.68 16.35
N PHE A 173 -2.14 7.10 15.90
CA PHE A 173 -3.36 7.80 15.51
C PHE A 173 -4.57 6.86 15.63
N THR A 174 -5.77 7.41 15.51
CA THR A 174 -7.01 6.63 15.38
C THR A 174 -7.30 6.50 13.89
N ALA A 175 -7.67 5.31 13.42
CA ALA A 175 -7.98 5.08 12.02
C ALA A 175 -9.26 5.83 11.64
N ASN A 176 -9.13 6.98 10.96
CA ASN A 176 -10.25 7.72 10.38
C ASN A 176 -9.77 8.75 9.33
N PRO A 177 -10.66 9.17 8.39
CA PRO A 177 -11.91 8.47 8.04
C PRO A 177 -11.62 7.12 7.36
N TYR A 178 -12.64 6.29 7.15
CA TYR A 178 -12.48 5.12 6.29
C TYR A 178 -12.14 5.53 4.86
N GLY A 179 -11.36 4.70 4.17
CA GLY A 179 -10.89 4.95 2.82
C GLY A 179 -9.57 4.24 2.52
N VAL A 180 -8.96 4.61 1.41
CA VAL A 180 -7.64 4.16 0.97
C VAL A 180 -6.68 5.35 0.98
N TYR A 181 -5.49 5.13 1.54
CA TYR A 181 -4.52 6.20 1.79
C TYR A 181 -3.10 5.74 1.50
N PRO A 182 -2.30 6.53 0.78
CA PRO A 182 -0.88 6.31 0.73
C PRO A 182 -0.21 6.62 2.07
N TYR A 183 0.95 6.02 2.27
CA TYR A 183 1.96 6.48 3.23
C TYR A 183 3.31 6.53 2.52
N HIS A 184 4.18 7.44 2.94
CA HIS A 184 5.52 7.57 2.35
C HIS A 184 6.49 8.31 3.27
N CYS A 185 7.78 8.27 2.93
CA CYS A 185 8.79 9.08 3.63
C CYS A 185 8.63 10.57 3.29
N HIS A 186 8.93 11.45 4.25
CA HIS A 186 8.73 12.90 4.12
C HIS A 186 9.93 13.71 4.67
N VAL A 187 11.13 13.22 4.36
CA VAL A 187 12.42 13.89 4.63
C VAL A 187 12.95 14.47 3.32
N ASN A 188 13.57 15.64 3.38
CA ASN A 188 14.13 16.30 2.20
C ASN A 188 15.40 15.58 1.69
N PRO A 189 15.60 15.43 0.36
CA PRO A 189 14.68 15.78 -0.73
C PRO A 189 13.54 14.75 -0.90
N ILE A 190 12.28 15.19 -0.71
CA ILE A 190 11.12 14.30 -0.59
C ILE A 190 10.96 13.40 -1.82
N ALA A 191 11.11 13.97 -3.02
CA ALA A 191 10.95 13.25 -4.28
C ALA A 191 11.92 12.06 -4.41
N ASP A 192 13.16 12.17 -3.91
CA ASP A 192 14.12 11.07 -3.94
C ASP A 192 13.74 9.97 -2.95
N HIS A 193 13.31 10.34 -1.75
CA HIS A 193 12.84 9.39 -0.77
C HIS A 193 11.64 8.58 -1.28
N ILE A 194 10.68 9.26 -1.94
CA ILE A 194 9.53 8.61 -2.56
C ILE A 194 10.00 7.75 -3.75
N ASN A 195 10.64 8.32 -4.77
CA ASN A 195 11.02 7.59 -5.99
C ASN A 195 11.92 6.37 -5.72
N ARG A 196 12.79 6.43 -4.71
CA ARG A 196 13.63 5.29 -4.29
C ARG A 196 12.82 4.14 -3.67
N GLY A 197 11.53 4.31 -3.37
CA GLY A 197 10.63 3.21 -3.00
C GLY A 197 9.98 3.32 -1.62
N LEU A 198 10.20 4.42 -0.88
CA LEU A 198 9.61 4.60 0.45
C LEU A 198 8.17 5.09 0.35
N TYR A 199 7.31 4.24 -0.18
CA TYR A 199 5.87 4.42 -0.22
C TYR A 199 5.13 3.09 -0.10
N GLY A 200 3.89 3.15 0.34
CA GLY A 200 2.94 2.05 0.34
C GLY A 200 1.54 2.60 0.54
N MET A 201 0.60 1.75 0.90
CA MET A 201 -0.76 2.19 1.21
C MET A 201 -1.34 1.47 2.42
N PHE A 202 -2.35 2.09 2.99
CA PHE A 202 -3.21 1.44 3.94
C PHE A 202 -4.69 1.65 3.62
N ILE A 203 -5.48 0.66 4.03
CA ILE A 203 -6.93 0.62 3.87
C ILE A 203 -7.53 0.74 5.26
N ILE A 204 -8.35 1.76 5.47
CA ILE A 204 -9.23 1.88 6.63
C ILE A 204 -10.61 1.49 6.16
N ASP A 205 -11.10 0.34 6.58
CA ASP A 205 -12.45 -0.07 6.23
C ASP A 205 -13.50 0.59 7.15
N PRO A 206 -14.72 0.84 6.64
CA PRO A 206 -15.81 1.36 7.46
C PRO A 206 -16.22 0.36 8.54
N LYS A 207 -16.78 0.87 9.65
CA LYS A 207 -17.34 0.02 10.72
C LYS A 207 -18.47 -0.88 10.24
N GLU A 208 -19.34 -0.32 9.39
CA GLU A 208 -20.34 -1.09 8.65
C GLU A 208 -19.68 -1.57 7.36
N PRO A 209 -19.43 -2.88 7.20
CA PRO A 209 -18.68 -3.38 6.06
C PRO A 209 -19.39 -3.06 4.73
N ARG A 210 -18.59 -2.69 3.72
CA ARG A 210 -19.05 -2.66 2.34
C ARG A 210 -19.46 -4.07 1.88
N GLU A 211 -20.20 -4.13 0.77
CA GLU A 211 -20.45 -5.39 0.09
C GLU A 211 -19.13 -6.14 -0.14
N GLN A 212 -19.16 -7.44 0.16
CA GLN A 212 -18.00 -8.30 0.07
C GLN A 212 -17.71 -8.65 -1.38
N MET A 213 -16.48 -8.39 -1.81
CA MET A 213 -15.99 -8.60 -3.18
C MET A 213 -14.61 -9.26 -3.12
N GLN A 214 -14.12 -9.72 -4.27
CA GLN A 214 -12.72 -10.09 -4.40
C GLN A 214 -11.87 -8.81 -4.45
N GLU A 215 -10.97 -8.65 -3.48
CA GLU A 215 -10.28 -7.39 -3.23
C GLU A 215 -8.80 -7.45 -3.66
N TYR A 216 -8.37 -6.43 -4.41
CA TYR A 216 -7.00 -6.29 -4.88
C TYR A 216 -6.36 -4.95 -4.50
N ALA A 217 -5.07 -4.98 -4.20
CA ALA A 217 -4.21 -3.84 -3.93
C ALA A 217 -3.36 -3.52 -5.17
N MET A 218 -3.54 -2.33 -5.75
CA MET A 218 -2.73 -1.82 -6.87
C MET A 218 -2.12 -0.46 -6.53
N LEU A 219 -0.80 -0.37 -6.55
CA LEU A 219 -0.07 0.88 -6.37
C LEU A 219 0.78 1.15 -7.61
N MET A 220 0.55 2.31 -8.21
CA MET A 220 1.18 2.74 -9.45
C MET A 220 2.41 3.59 -9.15
N ASN A 221 3.52 3.31 -9.80
CA ASN A 221 4.79 4.01 -9.58
C ASN A 221 5.65 4.05 -10.84
N GLY A 222 6.73 4.83 -10.77
CA GLY A 222 7.79 4.88 -11.77
C GLY A 222 9.17 4.72 -11.12
N TYR A 223 10.18 4.47 -11.94
CA TYR A 223 11.57 4.39 -11.55
C TYR A 223 12.39 5.34 -12.42
N ASP A 224 13.05 6.30 -11.76
CA ASP A 224 14.14 7.05 -12.35
C ASP A 224 15.43 6.26 -12.11
N MET A 225 16.04 5.82 -13.19
CA MET A 225 17.24 4.99 -13.17
C MET A 225 18.52 5.83 -13.05
N ASN A 226 18.41 7.16 -13.14
CA ASN A 226 19.51 8.10 -13.03
C ASN A 226 19.58 8.74 -11.63
N TYR A 227 20.36 8.09 -10.75
CA TYR A 227 20.58 8.56 -9.38
C TYR A 227 21.46 9.82 -9.26
N GLU A 228 21.99 10.38 -10.34
CA GLU A 228 22.89 11.54 -10.31
C GLU A 228 22.15 12.88 -10.41
N LEU A 229 20.88 12.88 -10.85
CA LEU A 229 20.05 14.08 -11.03
C LEU A 229 19.19 14.36 -9.79
N GLU A 230 19.78 14.35 -8.58
CA GLU A 230 19.04 14.67 -7.35
C GLU A 230 18.60 16.15 -7.38
N GLY A 231 17.29 16.37 -7.44
CA GLY A 231 16.71 17.67 -7.81
C GLY A 231 16.87 18.75 -6.73
N PRO A 232 17.00 20.03 -7.11
CA PRO A 232 17.09 21.12 -6.14
C PRO A 232 15.77 21.30 -5.39
N VAL A 233 15.82 21.27 -4.06
CA VAL A 233 14.70 21.64 -3.17
C VAL A 233 14.54 23.16 -2.99
N THR A 234 15.19 23.96 -3.85
CA THR A 234 15.27 25.41 -3.70
C THR A 234 14.70 26.14 -4.91
N ILE A 235 13.90 27.17 -4.64
CA ILE A 235 13.47 28.12 -5.67
C ILE A 235 14.74 28.81 -6.22
N PRO A 236 14.90 28.90 -7.56
CA PRO A 236 16.03 29.60 -8.17
C PRO A 236 16.22 30.98 -7.54
N ALA A 237 17.45 31.29 -7.14
CA ALA A 237 17.75 32.56 -6.50
C ALA A 237 17.43 33.71 -7.46
N VAL A 238 16.85 34.78 -6.94
CA VAL A 238 16.62 35.99 -7.74
C VAL A 238 17.95 36.72 -7.94
N ASP A 239 18.19 37.24 -9.15
CA ASP A 239 19.35 38.10 -9.41
C ASP A 239 19.29 39.31 -8.46
N LYS A 240 20.33 39.45 -7.62
CA LYS A 240 20.44 40.55 -6.65
C LYS A 240 20.38 41.94 -7.29
N LYS A 241 20.65 42.06 -8.60
CA LYS A 241 20.64 43.31 -9.37
C LYS A 241 19.37 43.53 -10.18
N ASP A 242 18.62 42.47 -10.49
CA ASP A 242 17.37 42.54 -11.23
C ASP A 242 16.35 41.57 -10.64
N PRO A 243 15.45 42.03 -9.76
CA PRO A 243 14.49 41.16 -9.09
C PRO A 243 13.45 40.52 -10.01
N THR A 244 13.48 40.83 -11.32
CA THR A 244 12.64 40.19 -12.34
C THR A 244 13.33 39.02 -13.05
N LYS A 245 14.62 38.78 -12.76
CA LYS A 245 15.40 37.68 -13.33
C LYS A 245 15.70 36.63 -12.28
N PHE A 246 15.44 35.38 -12.63
CA PHE A 246 15.87 34.22 -11.86
C PHE A 246 17.28 33.82 -12.33
N ILE A 247 18.15 33.53 -11.38
CA ILE A 247 19.44 32.89 -11.64
C ILE A 247 19.08 31.42 -11.90
N ALA A 248 18.99 31.06 -13.17
CA ALA A 248 18.93 29.65 -13.55
C ALA A 248 20.27 29.01 -13.14
N GLU A 249 20.22 28.00 -12.27
CA GLU A 249 21.32 27.04 -12.17
C GLU A 249 21.39 26.27 -13.50
N GLU A 250 22.58 25.80 -13.90
CA GLU A 250 22.76 25.07 -15.15
C GLU A 250 21.71 23.94 -15.23
N GLU A 251 21.07 23.78 -16.39
CA GLU A 251 20.08 22.72 -16.65
C GLU A 251 20.77 21.34 -16.53
N GLU A 252 20.96 20.86 -15.30
CA GLU A 252 21.01 19.43 -15.04
C GLU A 252 19.71 18.85 -15.60
N GLY A 253 19.82 17.81 -16.42
CA GLY A 253 18.69 17.33 -17.25
C GLY A 253 17.40 17.11 -16.45
N GLU A 254 16.26 17.29 -17.10
CA GLU A 254 14.96 17.03 -16.46
C GLU A 254 14.90 15.57 -15.99
N ARG A 255 14.51 15.38 -14.73
CA ARG A 255 14.27 14.04 -14.19
C ARG A 255 13.11 13.38 -14.91
N SER A 256 13.29 12.14 -15.32
CA SER A 256 12.28 11.31 -15.98
C SER A 256 12.25 9.92 -15.37
N ASN A 257 11.12 9.23 -15.48
CA ASN A 257 11.08 7.79 -15.20
C ASN A 257 11.39 7.03 -16.50
N GLU A 258 12.26 6.03 -16.43
CA GLU A 258 12.52 5.13 -17.57
C GLU A 258 11.64 3.89 -17.55
N ILE A 259 11.05 3.56 -16.39
CA ILE A 259 10.24 2.36 -16.18
C ILE A 259 9.00 2.72 -15.36
N TYR A 260 7.84 2.22 -15.77
CA TYR A 260 6.56 2.43 -15.09
C TYR A 260 5.97 1.09 -14.68
N THR A 261 5.37 1.01 -13.50
CA THR A 261 4.84 -0.26 -13.00
C THR A 261 3.57 -0.09 -12.17
N VAL A 262 2.89 -1.21 -11.97
CA VAL A 262 1.94 -1.41 -10.88
C VAL A 262 2.50 -2.52 -9.99
N ASN A 263 2.55 -2.29 -8.69
CA ASN A 263 3.12 -3.17 -7.68
C ASN A 263 4.61 -3.50 -7.89
N GLY A 264 5.39 -2.57 -8.46
CA GLY A 264 6.85 -2.56 -8.40
C GLY A 264 7.61 -3.31 -9.49
N LYS A 265 6.93 -3.96 -10.44
CA LYS A 265 7.60 -4.71 -11.52
C LYS A 265 6.95 -4.52 -12.89
N ALA A 266 7.75 -4.07 -13.85
CA ALA A 266 7.32 -3.78 -15.21
C ALA A 266 6.87 -5.06 -15.93
N PHE A 267 5.73 -4.95 -16.64
CA PHE A 267 5.11 -6.03 -17.40
C PHE A 267 4.76 -7.29 -16.59
N GLU A 268 4.78 -7.23 -15.24
CA GLU A 268 4.54 -8.42 -14.41
C GLU A 268 3.20 -9.08 -14.74
N TYR A 269 2.14 -8.28 -14.89
CA TYR A 269 0.80 -8.79 -15.18
C TYR A 269 0.54 -9.07 -16.66
N MET A 270 1.51 -8.81 -17.53
CA MET A 270 1.50 -9.32 -18.90
C MET A 270 2.00 -10.77 -18.91
N ASP A 271 3.12 -11.00 -18.21
CA ASP A 271 3.74 -12.31 -18.10
C ASP A 271 2.95 -13.24 -17.15
N ASN A 272 2.32 -12.67 -16.13
CA ASN A 272 1.49 -13.34 -15.14
C ASN A 272 0.09 -12.69 -15.04
N PRO A 273 -0.82 -12.93 -16.03
CA PRO A 273 -2.17 -12.37 -16.00
C PRO A 273 -2.95 -12.68 -14.73
N ILE A 274 -3.70 -11.69 -14.23
CA ILE A 274 -4.53 -11.82 -13.02
C ILE A 274 -5.78 -12.62 -13.39
N ARG A 275 -6.00 -13.76 -12.74
CA ARG A 275 -7.16 -14.63 -12.98
C ARG A 275 -8.40 -14.10 -12.26
N LEU A 276 -9.49 -13.88 -13.00
CA LEU A 276 -10.81 -13.52 -12.48
C LEU A 276 -11.84 -14.58 -12.85
N ASN A 277 -12.81 -14.89 -12.00
CA ASN A 277 -13.91 -15.79 -12.34
C ASN A 277 -15.10 -15.02 -12.89
N GLN A 278 -15.70 -15.57 -13.95
CA GLN A 278 -16.90 -14.98 -14.54
C GLN A 278 -18.04 -14.90 -13.51
N GLY A 279 -18.71 -13.75 -13.46
CA GLY A 279 -19.88 -13.49 -12.62
C GLY A 279 -19.54 -12.95 -11.23
N GLU A 280 -18.27 -12.92 -10.83
CA GLU A 280 -17.83 -12.35 -9.56
C GLU A 280 -17.61 -10.84 -9.65
N ASP A 281 -17.77 -10.19 -8.50
CA ASP A 281 -17.56 -8.75 -8.29
C ASP A 281 -16.20 -8.51 -7.65
N TYR A 282 -15.47 -7.54 -8.20
CA TYR A 282 -14.08 -7.23 -7.88
C TYR A 282 -13.94 -5.78 -7.43
N ARG A 283 -13.09 -5.57 -6.42
CA ARG A 283 -12.73 -4.27 -5.86
C ARG A 283 -11.22 -4.08 -5.93
N ILE A 284 -10.76 -3.01 -6.56
CA ILE A 284 -9.34 -2.63 -6.60
C ILE A 284 -9.16 -1.36 -5.78
N TYR A 285 -8.28 -1.42 -4.78
CA TYR A 285 -7.74 -0.25 -4.09
C TYR A 285 -6.56 0.28 -4.90
N LEU A 286 -6.76 1.42 -5.56
CA LEU A 286 -5.79 2.00 -6.48
C LEU A 286 -5.15 3.24 -5.86
N VAL A 287 -3.83 3.29 -5.80
CA VAL A 287 -3.05 4.43 -5.27
C VAL A 287 -1.99 4.85 -6.29
N ASN A 288 -1.83 6.15 -6.53
CA ASN A 288 -0.77 6.69 -7.36
C ASN A 288 0.38 7.27 -6.52
N MET A 289 1.58 6.70 -6.63
CA MET A 289 2.82 7.24 -6.06
C MET A 289 3.88 7.51 -7.12
N LEU A 290 3.46 7.72 -8.38
CA LEU A 290 4.35 8.15 -9.45
C LEU A 290 4.96 9.53 -9.11
N GLU A 291 6.29 9.62 -9.19
CA GLU A 291 7.08 10.85 -9.04
C GLU A 291 7.46 11.41 -10.42
N PHE A 292 7.80 12.70 -10.48
CA PHE A 292 8.20 13.48 -11.68
C PHE A 292 7.10 13.70 -12.72
N ASP A 293 6.37 12.66 -13.10
CA ASP A 293 5.24 12.76 -14.01
C ASP A 293 3.99 13.24 -13.27
N LEU A 294 3.33 14.27 -13.80
CA LEU A 294 2.26 14.99 -13.08
C LEU A 294 0.99 14.15 -12.84
N VAL A 295 0.69 13.23 -13.75
CA VAL A 295 -0.54 12.42 -13.73
C VAL A 295 -0.28 11.02 -14.22
N ASN A 296 -1.09 10.09 -13.73
CA ASN A 296 -1.16 8.68 -14.10
C ASN A 296 -2.61 8.34 -14.45
N SER A 297 -2.91 7.22 -15.12
CA SER A 297 -4.30 6.80 -15.34
C SER A 297 -4.52 5.30 -15.48
N PHE A 298 -5.58 4.75 -14.89
CA PHE A 298 -5.93 3.35 -15.07
C PHE A 298 -7.03 3.22 -16.13
N HIS A 299 -6.79 2.43 -17.17
CA HIS A 299 -7.79 2.04 -18.16
C HIS A 299 -8.06 0.53 -18.11
N LEU A 300 -9.33 0.12 -18.19
CA LEU A 300 -9.75 -1.26 -18.32
C LEU A 300 -10.44 -1.51 -19.67
N HIS A 301 -9.91 -2.44 -20.47
CA HIS A 301 -10.51 -2.80 -21.75
C HIS A 301 -11.80 -3.58 -21.55
N GLY A 302 -12.78 -3.35 -22.43
CA GLY A 302 -13.97 -4.21 -22.57
C GLY A 302 -14.90 -4.27 -21.34
N SER A 303 -14.70 -3.39 -20.36
CA SER A 303 -15.53 -3.28 -19.15
C SER A 303 -15.60 -1.82 -18.72
N MET A 304 -16.63 -1.50 -17.94
CA MET A 304 -16.75 -0.26 -17.19
C MET A 304 -16.57 -0.57 -15.70
N PHE A 305 -16.21 0.43 -14.91
CA PHE A 305 -16.12 0.32 -13.46
C PHE A 305 -16.77 1.52 -12.77
N ASP A 306 -17.27 1.30 -11.57
CA ASP A 306 -17.66 2.34 -10.64
C ASP A 306 -16.40 2.84 -9.90
N TYR A 307 -16.22 4.16 -9.81
CA TYR A 307 -15.07 4.78 -9.14
C TYR A 307 -15.53 5.56 -7.90
N ILE A 308 -14.86 5.32 -6.77
CA ILE A 308 -15.06 6.01 -5.48
C ILE A 308 -13.76 6.71 -5.07
N ALA A 309 -13.72 8.03 -5.18
CA ALA A 309 -12.56 8.84 -4.88
C ALA A 309 -12.14 8.70 -3.41
N SER A 310 -10.86 8.41 -3.16
CA SER A 310 -10.29 8.13 -1.83
C SER A 310 -10.93 6.98 -1.04
N GLY A 311 -11.98 6.33 -1.55
CA GLY A 311 -12.76 5.32 -0.83
C GLY A 311 -13.55 5.85 0.37
N THR A 312 -13.71 7.17 0.50
CA THR A 312 -14.35 7.83 1.67
C THR A 312 -15.87 7.95 1.58
N GLY A 313 -16.47 7.54 0.46
CA GLY A 313 -17.92 7.56 0.22
C GLY A 313 -18.48 6.17 -0.07
N GLU A 314 -19.78 5.99 0.09
CA GLU A 314 -20.47 4.72 -0.24
C GLU A 314 -20.85 4.63 -1.71
N GLU A 315 -21.22 5.76 -2.32
CA GLU A 315 -21.66 5.83 -3.71
C GLU A 315 -20.50 6.24 -4.65
N PRO A 316 -20.43 5.68 -5.85
CA PRO A 316 -19.44 6.08 -6.84
C PRO A 316 -19.71 7.48 -7.40
N GLU A 317 -18.66 8.26 -7.65
CA GLU A 317 -18.82 9.58 -8.30
C GLU A 317 -19.17 9.44 -9.78
N TYR A 318 -18.68 8.38 -10.44
CA TYR A 318 -18.98 8.08 -11.83
C TYR A 318 -18.70 6.62 -12.18
N LYS A 319 -19.29 6.20 -13.31
CA LYS A 319 -18.99 4.95 -14.01
C LYS A 319 -18.21 5.25 -15.28
N ASN A 320 -17.01 4.70 -15.43
CA ASN A 320 -16.17 4.89 -16.61
C ASN A 320 -15.22 3.71 -16.82
N ASP A 321 -14.49 3.69 -17.93
CA ASP A 321 -13.42 2.72 -18.21
C ASP A 321 -12.01 3.28 -17.97
N ILE A 322 -11.90 4.57 -17.64
CA ILE A 322 -10.65 5.29 -17.39
C ILE A 322 -10.79 6.20 -16.16
N VAL A 323 -9.76 6.22 -15.30
CA VAL A 323 -9.58 7.24 -14.26
C VAL A 323 -8.17 7.84 -14.34
N THR A 324 -8.05 9.17 -14.21
CA THR A 324 -6.76 9.88 -14.13
C THR A 324 -6.50 10.33 -12.69
N LEU A 325 -5.28 10.13 -12.20
CA LEU A 325 -4.85 10.35 -10.83
C LEU A 325 -3.57 11.17 -10.82
N SER A 326 -3.53 12.27 -10.08
CA SER A 326 -2.29 13.00 -9.79
C SER A 326 -1.48 12.23 -8.74
N GLN A 327 -0.27 12.67 -8.42
CA GLN A 327 0.49 12.05 -7.33
C GLN A 327 -0.26 12.14 -5.99
N GLY A 328 -0.32 11.03 -5.26
CA GLY A 328 -1.06 10.93 -3.99
C GLY A 328 -2.57 10.74 -4.15
N ASP A 329 -3.11 10.90 -5.37
CA ASP A 329 -4.50 10.54 -5.65
C ASP A 329 -4.69 9.02 -5.60
N ARG A 330 -5.90 8.63 -5.19
CA ARG A 330 -6.27 7.25 -4.92
C ARG A 330 -7.78 7.08 -4.93
N GLY A 331 -8.23 5.84 -5.04
CA GLY A 331 -9.65 5.51 -4.97
C GLY A 331 -9.91 4.02 -5.03
N ILE A 332 -11.19 3.68 -5.03
CA ILE A 332 -11.68 2.31 -5.18
C ILE A 332 -12.30 2.19 -6.58
N ILE A 333 -11.92 1.13 -7.29
CA ILE A 333 -12.52 0.71 -8.56
C ILE A 333 -13.34 -0.56 -8.28
N GLU A 334 -14.62 -0.55 -8.62
CA GLU A 334 -15.50 -1.71 -8.47
C GLU A 334 -16.08 -2.12 -9.83
N PHE A 335 -15.98 -3.41 -10.19
CA PHE A 335 -16.51 -3.93 -11.45
C PHE A 335 -16.85 -5.41 -11.35
N LYS A 336 -17.67 -5.87 -12.29
CA LYS A 336 -18.08 -7.27 -12.42
C LYS A 336 -17.40 -7.92 -13.61
N ALA A 337 -16.86 -9.12 -13.44
CA ALA A 337 -16.27 -9.89 -14.53
C ALA A 337 -17.38 -10.61 -15.35
N GLU A 338 -18.10 -9.90 -16.22
CA GLU A 338 -19.30 -10.43 -16.88
C GLU A 338 -19.03 -11.48 -17.96
N LEU A 339 -17.98 -11.26 -18.76
CA LEU A 339 -17.69 -12.04 -19.97
C LEU A 339 -16.29 -12.66 -19.87
N THR A 340 -16.14 -13.87 -20.40
CA THR A 340 -14.85 -14.57 -20.43
C THR A 340 -13.93 -13.99 -21.51
N GLY A 341 -12.63 -14.01 -21.26
CA GLY A 341 -11.62 -13.48 -22.18
C GLY A 341 -10.42 -12.86 -21.47
N ASN A 342 -9.52 -12.30 -22.27
CA ASN A 342 -8.39 -11.50 -21.78
C ASN A 342 -8.73 -10.01 -21.94
N TYR A 343 -8.75 -9.29 -20.83
CA TYR A 343 -9.02 -7.86 -20.79
C TYR A 343 -7.76 -7.14 -20.35
N MET A 344 -7.20 -6.32 -21.23
CA MET A 344 -6.01 -5.54 -20.89
C MET A 344 -6.39 -4.44 -19.90
N PHE A 345 -5.50 -4.17 -18.96
CA PHE A 345 -5.53 -2.94 -18.17
C PHE A 345 -4.15 -2.28 -18.21
N HIS A 346 -4.11 -0.96 -18.34
CA HIS A 346 -2.87 -0.24 -18.52
C HIS A 346 -3.01 1.26 -18.27
N ALA A 347 -1.87 1.95 -18.30
CA ALA A 347 -1.81 3.40 -18.34
C ALA A 347 -2.52 3.97 -19.58
N HIS A 348 -3.44 4.94 -19.46
CA HIS A 348 -3.92 5.64 -20.66
C HIS A 348 -2.98 6.78 -21.13
N GLN A 349 -1.77 6.82 -20.59
CA GLN A 349 -0.60 7.48 -21.15
C GLN A 349 0.21 6.39 -21.89
N THR A 350 0.28 6.46 -23.22
CA THR A 350 0.86 5.39 -24.04
C THR A 350 2.33 5.13 -23.72
N GLU A 351 3.08 6.17 -23.37
CA GLU A 351 4.47 6.07 -22.93
C GLU A 351 4.62 5.13 -21.72
N PHE A 352 3.79 5.29 -20.69
CA PHE A 352 3.88 4.49 -19.48
C PHE A 352 3.49 3.02 -19.75
N THR A 353 2.53 2.80 -20.67
CA THR A 353 2.17 1.46 -21.16
C THR A 353 3.37 0.80 -21.82
N ASP A 354 4.01 1.49 -22.76
CA ASP A 354 5.14 0.97 -23.54
C ASP A 354 6.40 0.76 -22.68
N LEU A 355 6.48 1.40 -21.51
CA LEU A 355 7.59 1.33 -20.55
C LEU A 355 7.29 0.50 -19.29
N GLY A 356 6.18 -0.25 -19.24
CA GLY A 356 5.98 -1.32 -18.26
C GLY A 356 4.62 -1.38 -17.59
N TRP A 357 3.86 -0.29 -17.56
CA TRP A 357 2.59 -0.24 -16.84
C TRP A 357 1.43 -0.77 -17.70
N MET A 358 1.37 -2.09 -17.79
CA MET A 358 0.27 -2.82 -18.42
C MET A 358 0.15 -4.26 -17.89
N GLY A 359 -1.02 -4.86 -18.07
CA GLY A 359 -1.32 -6.22 -17.68
C GLY A 359 -2.61 -6.75 -18.28
N PHE A 360 -2.94 -8.00 -17.96
CA PHE A 360 -4.20 -8.63 -18.33
C PHE A 360 -4.96 -9.16 -17.12
N PHE A 361 -6.28 -8.96 -17.14
CA PHE A 361 -7.22 -9.82 -16.45
C PHE A 361 -7.62 -10.97 -17.37
N ASN A 362 -7.38 -12.21 -16.94
CA ASN A 362 -7.89 -13.41 -17.58
C ASN A 362 -9.19 -13.83 -16.90
N VAL A 363 -10.33 -13.47 -17.50
CA VAL A 363 -11.64 -13.90 -17.03
C VAL A 363 -11.94 -15.27 -17.61
N ALA A 364 -12.14 -16.27 -16.78
CA ALA A 364 -12.58 -17.58 -17.24
C ALA A 364 -13.74 -18.12 -16.42
N GLU A 365 -14.42 -19.11 -17.00
CA GLU A 365 -15.69 -19.65 -16.51
C GLU A 365 -15.60 -20.07 -15.05
N SER A 366 -16.69 -19.82 -14.32
CA SER A 366 -16.84 -20.35 -12.97
C SER A 366 -16.89 -21.88 -13.03
N LYS A 367 -16.19 -22.56 -12.11
CA LYS A 367 -16.13 -24.03 -12.06
C LYS A 367 -17.46 -24.69 -11.68
N ASP A 368 -18.48 -23.93 -11.30
CA ASP A 368 -19.75 -24.49 -10.80
C ASP A 368 -20.75 -24.94 -11.88
N ASN A 369 -20.38 -24.90 -13.17
CA ASN A 369 -21.29 -25.28 -14.27
C ASN A 369 -20.96 -26.60 -14.99
N THR A 370 -20.06 -27.45 -14.47
CA THR A 370 -19.65 -28.69 -15.18
C THR A 370 -20.09 -30.01 -14.57
N ASP A 371 -20.91 -30.03 -13.51
CA ASP A 371 -21.32 -31.30 -12.86
C ASP A 371 -22.79 -31.73 -13.11
N ASP A 372 -23.56 -31.03 -13.95
CA ASP A 372 -24.98 -31.39 -14.22
C ASP A 372 -25.32 -31.69 -15.70
N GLU A 373 -24.31 -31.87 -16.57
CA GLU A 373 -24.51 -32.42 -17.92
C GLU A 373 -23.49 -33.52 -18.22
N ASP A 374 -23.61 -34.65 -17.53
CA ASP A 374 -23.46 -35.93 -18.24
C ASP A 374 -24.28 -37.03 -17.55
N THR A 375 -24.95 -37.77 -18.43
CA THR A 375 -26.05 -38.73 -18.25
C THR A 375 -25.76 -39.98 -17.44
#